data_AF-A0A2P7N1C4-F1
#
_entry.id   AF-A0A2P7N1C4-F1
#
_cell.length_a   1.000
_cell.length_b   1.000
_cell.length_c   1.000
_cell.angle_alpha   90.00
_cell.angle_beta   90.00
_cell.angle_gamma   90.00
#
_symmetry.space_group_name_H-M   'P 1'
#
loop_
_entity.id
_entity.type
_entity.pdbx_description
1 polymer ?
#
loop_
_entity_poly.entity_id
_entity_poly.type
_entity_poly.pdbx_seq_one_letter_code
_entity_poly.pdbx_strand_id
1 'polypeptide(L)' 'MRDDDFSLVDDDANDVELPVFDMGAEHWQEEIDFLEQRLRGEQGDIDKDDKETCKEALAIAKENLANCLRRQK' A
#
# COMPACT_ATOMS: atom_id res chain seq x y z
N MET A 1 -0.09 49.24 11.22
CA MET A 1 0.29 48.73 12.56
C MET A 1 -0.99 48.58 13.35
N ARG A 2 -1.56 47.40 13.58
CA ARG A 2 -1.11 46.02 13.38
C ARG A 2 -2.21 45.25 12.66
N ASP A 3 -1.81 44.40 11.74
CA ASP A 3 -2.58 43.28 11.24
C ASP A 3 -2.71 42.28 12.40
N ASP A 4 -3.89 42.21 13.02
CA ASP A 4 -4.27 41.04 13.82
C ASP A 4 -4.68 39.95 12.83
N ASP A 5 -3.65 39.27 12.33
CA ASP A 5 -3.67 38.01 11.60
C ASP A 5 -4.29 36.94 12.49
N PHE A 6 -5.61 36.77 12.40
CA PHE A 6 -6.21 35.48 12.70
C PHE A 6 -5.72 34.55 11.59
N SER A 7 -4.60 33.86 11.85
CA SER A 7 -3.99 32.87 10.98
C SER A 7 -5.09 31.99 10.42
N LEU A 8 -5.38 32.29 9.16
CA LEU A 8 -6.32 31.65 8.30
C LEU A 8 -5.95 30.18 8.28
N VAL A 9 -6.88 29.35 8.75
CA VAL A 9 -7.00 27.92 8.48
C VAL A 9 -6.16 27.49 7.28
N ASP A 10 -5.00 26.89 7.53
CA ASP A 10 -4.36 26.05 6.53
C ASP A 10 -5.17 24.75 6.49
N ASP A 11 -6.23 24.84 5.69
CA ASP A 11 -6.61 23.88 4.67
C ASP A 11 -5.39 23.02 4.26
N ASP A 12 -5.32 21.81 4.79
CA ASP A 12 -4.96 20.69 3.92
C ASP A 12 -5.98 19.61 4.24
N ALA A 13 -6.97 19.57 3.33
CA ALA A 13 -7.97 18.55 3.26
C ALA A 13 -7.31 17.19 3.53
N ASN A 14 -7.69 16.58 4.66
CA ASN A 14 -7.77 15.14 4.77
C ASN A 14 -8.88 14.69 3.82
N ASP A 15 -8.64 14.91 2.53
CA ASP A 15 -9.37 14.37 1.43
C ASP A 15 -9.12 12.89 1.51
N VAL A 16 -10.15 12.17 1.93
CA VAL A 16 -10.23 10.72 1.89
C VAL A 16 -10.41 10.33 0.42
N GLU A 17 -9.49 10.75 -0.42
CA GLU A 17 -9.23 10.21 -1.73
C GLU A 17 -7.94 9.42 -1.57
N LEU A 18 -8.10 8.13 -1.22
CA LEU A 18 -7.03 7.14 -1.36
C LEU A 18 -6.50 7.28 -2.79
N PRO A 19 -5.31 7.89 -3.00
CA PRO A 19 -4.82 8.05 -4.33
C PRO A 19 -4.39 6.67 -4.79
N VAL A 20 -5.06 6.16 -5.82
CA VAL A 20 -4.64 4.95 -6.55
C VAL A 20 -3.38 5.26 -7.39
N PHE A 21 -2.47 6.10 -6.87
CA PHE A 21 -1.32 6.66 -7.57
C PHE A 21 -0.06 6.41 -6.77
N ASP A 22 0.87 5.67 -7.37
CA ASP A 22 2.15 5.26 -6.80
C ASP A 22 2.03 4.58 -5.43
N MET A 23 1.39 3.41 -5.44
CA MET A 23 1.72 2.35 -4.49
C MET A 23 3.22 2.07 -4.62
N GLY A 24 4.01 2.77 -3.80
CA GLY A 24 5.47 2.78 -3.83
C GLY A 24 6.03 1.40 -3.51
N ALA A 25 7.36 1.27 -3.58
CA ALA A 25 8.03 0.02 -3.20
C ALA A 25 7.63 -0.45 -1.78
N GLU A 26 7.37 0.49 -0.86
CA GLU A 26 6.88 0.18 0.49
C GLU A 26 5.49 -0.48 0.48
N HIS A 27 4.54 0.02 -0.32
CA HIS A 27 3.21 -0.60 -0.41
C HIS A 27 3.28 -2.04 -0.91
N TRP A 28 4.02 -2.29 -2.00
CA TRP A 28 4.15 -3.65 -2.52
C TRP A 28 4.90 -4.56 -1.55
N GLN A 29 5.84 -4.02 -0.77
CA GLN A 29 6.53 -4.77 0.27
C GLN A 29 5.59 -5.16 1.43
N GLU A 30 4.70 -4.27 1.86
CA GLU A 30 3.66 -4.56 2.87
C GLU A 30 2.65 -5.60 2.35
N GLU A 31 2.21 -5.47 1.10
CA GLU A 31 1.29 -6.43 0.48
C GLU A 31 1.93 -7.82 0.35
N ILE A 32 3.20 -7.91 -0.03
CA ILE A 32 3.93 -9.19 -0.06
C ILE A 32 3.96 -9.82 1.33
N ASP A 33 4.26 -9.04 2.36
CA ASP A 33 4.33 -9.53 3.74
C ASP A 33 2.97 -10.04 4.23
N PHE A 34 1.89 -9.27 3.95
CA PHE A 34 0.52 -9.68 4.25
C PHE A 34 0.15 -11.01 3.57
N LEU A 35 0.44 -11.14 2.28
CA LEU A 35 0.14 -12.35 1.51
C LEU A 35 0.98 -13.55 1.99
N GLU A 36 2.24 -13.34 2.37
CA GLU A 36 3.09 -14.40 2.93
C GLU A 36 2.60 -14.87 4.31
N GLN A 37 2.22 -13.96 5.20
CA GLN A 37 1.62 -14.31 6.50
C GLN A 37 0.32 -15.10 6.32
N ARG A 38 -0.51 -14.69 5.37
CA ARG A 38 -1.77 -15.39 5.03
C ARG A 38 -1.50 -16.81 4.51
N LEU A 39 -0.49 -16.98 3.66
CA LEU A 39 -0.07 -18.29 3.15
C LEU A 39 0.57 -19.20 4.20
N ARG A 40 1.23 -18.61 5.22
CA ARG A 40 1.79 -19.32 6.37
C ARG A 40 0.73 -19.78 7.37
N GLY A 41 -0.50 -19.26 7.26
CA GLY A 41 -1.59 -19.56 8.18
C GLY A 41 -1.52 -18.76 9.49
N GLU A 42 -0.77 -17.66 9.54
CA GLU A 42 -0.69 -16.81 10.74
C GLU A 42 -2.02 -16.09 11.04
N GLN A 43 -2.88 -15.91 10.02
CA GLN A 43 -4.24 -15.37 10.16
C GLN A 43 -5.35 -16.43 10.16
N GLY A 44 -5.01 -17.71 10.31
CA GLY A 44 -5.95 -18.83 10.28
C GLY A 44 -5.85 -19.66 9.00
N ASP A 45 -6.60 -20.77 8.99
CA ASP A 45 -6.65 -21.67 7.84
C ASP A 45 -7.36 -20.98 6.66
N ILE A 46 -6.69 -20.99 5.51
CA ILE A 46 -7.24 -20.53 4.23
C ILE A 46 -7.53 -21.73 3.35
N ASP A 47 -8.63 -21.65 2.61
CA ASP A 47 -9.01 -22.70 1.68
C ASP A 47 -8.04 -22.76 0.49
N LYS A 48 -8.11 -23.86 -0.27
CA LYS A 48 -7.20 -24.07 -1.40
C LYS A 48 -7.29 -22.95 -2.43
N ASP A 49 -8.50 -22.50 -2.76
CA ASP A 49 -8.72 -21.38 -3.68
C ASP A 49 -8.09 -20.09 -3.16
N ASP A 50 -8.33 -19.71 -1.90
CA ASP A 50 -7.68 -18.54 -1.27
C ASP A 50 -6.16 -18.64 -1.32
N LYS A 51 -5.60 -19.84 -1.10
CA LYS A 51 -4.16 -20.09 -1.19
C LYS A 51 -3.62 -19.88 -2.60
N GLU A 52 -4.37 -20.27 -3.63
CA GLU A 52 -3.98 -20.04 -5.02
C GLU A 52 -4.07 -18.54 -5.38
N THR A 53 -5.15 -17.86 -4.97
CA THR A 53 -5.30 -16.41 -5.14
C THR A 53 -4.18 -15.64 -4.44
N CYS A 54 -3.83 -15.99 -3.20
CA CYS A 54 -2.75 -15.32 -2.46
C CYS A 54 -1.39 -15.51 -3.13
N LYS A 55 -1.13 -16.69 -3.73
CA LYS A 55 0.11 -16.92 -4.50
C LYS A 55 0.17 -16.08 -5.76
N GLU A 56 -0.94 -15.96 -6.48
CA GLU A 56 -1.01 -15.15 -7.70
C GLU A 56 -0.83 -13.67 -7.39
N ALA A 57 -1.54 -13.16 -6.38
CA ALA A 57 -1.39 -11.79 -5.88
C ALA A 57 0.06 -11.52 -5.42
N LEU A 58 0.70 -12.49 -4.76
CA LEU A 58 2.08 -12.35 -4.29
C LEU A 58 3.08 -12.29 -5.45
N ALA A 59 2.84 -13.05 -6.53
CA ALA A 59 3.66 -12.97 -7.73
C ALA A 59 3.54 -11.59 -8.39
N ILE A 60 2.31 -11.06 -8.51
CA ILE A 60 2.04 -9.74 -9.07
C ILE A 60 2.68 -8.65 -8.21
N ALA A 61 2.52 -8.72 -6.89
CA ALA A 61 3.11 -7.76 -5.95
C ALA A 61 4.64 -7.74 -6.02
N LYS A 62 5.29 -8.91 -6.14
CA LYS A 62 6.75 -9.01 -6.34
C LYS A 62 7.20 -8.41 -7.68
N GLU A 63 6.45 -8.63 -8.76
CA GLU A 63 6.74 -8.04 -10.07
C GLU A 63 6.58 -6.51 -10.04
N ASN A 64 5.51 -6.01 -9.42
CA ASN A 64 5.28 -4.59 -9.26
C ASN A 64 6.32 -3.93 -8.35
N LEU A 65 6.71 -4.57 -7.24
CA LEU A 65 7.82 -4.12 -6.40
C LEU A 65 9.11 -3.98 -7.22
N ALA A 66 9.45 -5.00 -8.01
CA ALA A 66 10.62 -4.96 -8.88
C ALA A 66 10.51 -3.84 -9.93
N ASN A 67 9.33 -3.61 -10.50
CA ASN A 67 9.08 -2.51 -11.43
C ASN A 67 9.20 -1.13 -10.75
N CYS A 68 8.68 -0.97 -9.53
CA CYS A 68 8.83 0.24 -8.74
C CYS A 68 10.30 0.53 -8.43
N LEU A 69 11.06 -0.48 -7.99
CA LEU A 69 12.51 -0.37 -7.75
C LEU A 69 13.29 -0.05 -9.03
N ARG A 70 12.85 -0.56 -10.18
CA ARG A 70 13.47 -0.22 -11.48
C ARG A 70 13.17 1.19 -11.94
N ARG A 71 12.00 1.73 -11.63
CA ARG A 71 11.59 3.11 -11.99
C ARG A 71 12.24 4.18 -11.10
N GLN A 72 12.73 3.81 -9.92
CA GLN A 72 13.47 4.71 -9.01
C GLN A 72 14.97 4.87 -9.34
N LYS A 73 15.49 4.20 -10.38
CA LYS A 73 16.92 4.22 -10.75
C LYS A 73 17.17 4.97 -12.05
#